data_AF-F8N7V3-F1
#
_entry.id   AF-F8N7V3-F1
#
_cell.length_a   1.000
_cell.length_b   1.000
_cell.length_c   1.000
_cell.angle_alpha   90.00
_cell.angle_beta   90.00
_cell.angle_gamma   90.00
#
_symmetry.space_group_name_H-M   'P 1'
#
loop_
_entity.id
_entity.type
_entity.pdbx_description
1 polymer ?
#
loop_
_entity_poly.entity_id
_entity_poly.type
_entity_poly.pdbx_seq_one_letter_code
_entity_poly.pdbx_strand_id
1 'polypeptide(L)'
;MVSKLSYRDTTDVLNGVLHREKQNSVKTSTLEDRVESFGDSLSDGYTSKAEKILESYHIDKDGIIAEDSHFPLPVVKPELTTGFEEKQIRRLITEYNRGRDRMTKLKYENSMLEMEDGIGRCCYISIDDIGVRFQKPERKQKSKKDKAFVENTVIHIQSEGKQYTLTAVGMDKAFKLLVAFLLENRLMEDSRLIFFSDGATCIRDNIEKYFGFRQYTLIPDWLHLEKKCNEFLSMGIKGTKDEKLQIKKKLASILWTGRYQNAINYLDSLKKSQVRNSKKIEELKDYICRKSPNLTSYALRHELKLRISSNRVEKANDLVVAMRQKHNGMAWSEKGSSALAVITASMINGEIEEWITKQKISYRMVG
;
A
#
# COMPACT_ATOMS: atom_id res chain seq x y z
N MET A 1 -8.15 21.18 13.30
CA MET A 1 -7.73 22.37 12.51
C MET A 1 -6.38 22.15 11.84
N VAL A 2 -5.33 21.80 12.59
CA VAL A 2 -3.96 21.57 12.04
C VAL A 2 -3.88 20.52 10.92
N SER A 3 -4.78 19.53 10.93
CA SER A 3 -4.87 18.50 9.88
C SER A 3 -5.42 19.01 8.54
N LYS A 4 -6.02 20.21 8.50
CA LYS A 4 -6.64 20.78 7.28
C LYS A 4 -6.04 22.13 6.86
N LEU A 5 -5.59 22.95 7.80
CA LEU A 5 -5.09 24.30 7.56
C LEU A 5 -3.58 24.40 7.76
N SER A 6 -2.94 25.39 7.11
CA SER A 6 -1.52 25.68 7.36
C SER A 6 -1.27 26.00 8.84
N TYR A 7 -0.04 25.86 9.34
CA TYR A 7 0.25 26.24 10.74
C TYR A 7 -0.02 27.72 10.98
N ARG A 8 0.26 28.57 9.98
CA ARG A 8 -0.06 30.00 10.04
C ARG A 8 -1.55 30.24 10.17
N ASP A 9 -2.35 29.71 9.24
CA ASP A 9 -3.80 29.90 9.27
C ASP A 9 -4.42 29.30 10.53
N THR A 10 -3.92 28.14 10.99
CA THR A 10 -4.39 27.55 12.25
C THR A 10 -4.06 28.42 13.44
N THR A 11 -2.88 29.05 13.46
CA THR A 11 -2.46 29.95 14.53
C THR A 11 -3.31 31.22 14.53
N ASP A 12 -3.59 31.78 13.35
CA ASP A 12 -4.44 32.95 13.20
C ASP A 12 -5.87 32.67 13.69
N VAL A 13 -6.44 31.52 13.29
CA VAL A 13 -7.76 31.07 13.78
C VAL A 13 -7.74 30.84 15.29
N LEU A 14 -6.72 30.17 15.83
CA LEU A 14 -6.60 29.89 17.26
C LEU A 14 -6.53 31.17 18.09
N ASN A 15 -5.71 32.14 17.66
CA ASN A 15 -5.60 33.43 18.34
C ASN A 15 -6.89 34.24 18.24
N GLY A 16 -7.58 34.17 17.10
CA GLY A 16 -8.88 34.81 16.91
C GLY A 16 -9.97 34.24 17.82
N VAL A 17 -10.10 32.91 17.88
CA VAL A 17 -11.12 32.21 18.70
C VAL A 17 -10.85 32.40 20.20
N LEU A 18 -9.58 32.44 20.62
CA LEU A 18 -9.21 32.62 22.02
C LEU A 18 -9.09 34.10 22.43
N HIS A 19 -9.44 35.04 21.55
CA HIS A 19 -9.35 36.49 21.78
C HIS A 19 -7.98 36.93 22.34
N ARG A 20 -6.89 36.34 21.86
CA ARG A 20 -5.55 36.62 22.37
C ARG A 20 -5.02 37.93 21.79
N GLU A 21 -4.67 38.87 22.66
CA GLU A 21 -3.99 40.09 22.27
C GLU A 21 -2.61 39.80 21.66
N LYS A 22 -2.07 40.74 20.87
CA LYS A 22 -0.80 40.59 20.14
C LYS A 22 0.36 40.13 21.02
N GLN A 23 0.44 40.66 22.24
CA GLN A 23 1.45 40.32 23.24
C GLN A 23 1.34 38.88 23.79
N ASN A 24 0.14 38.31 23.80
CA ASN A 24 -0.16 36.97 24.32
C ASN A 24 -0.50 35.95 23.21
N SER A 25 -0.27 36.34 21.95
CA SER A 25 -0.55 35.50 20.79
C SER A 25 0.30 34.22 20.80
N VAL A 26 -0.33 33.11 20.45
CA VAL A 26 0.39 31.88 20.13
C VAL A 26 1.19 32.16 18.87
N LYS A 27 2.49 31.87 18.91
CA LYS A 27 3.36 31.95 17.73
C LYS A 27 3.19 30.69 16.89
N THR A 28 3.31 30.82 15.57
CA THR A 28 3.26 29.68 14.65
C THR A 28 4.30 28.61 15.00
N SER A 29 5.51 29.02 15.37
CA SER A 29 6.57 28.10 15.80
C SER A 29 6.16 27.31 17.05
N THR A 30 5.50 27.95 18.01
CA THR A 30 4.99 27.26 19.20
C THR A 30 3.94 26.21 18.86
N LEU A 31 3.07 26.48 17.88
CA LEU A 31 2.10 25.50 17.41
C LEU A 31 2.79 24.34 16.69
N GLU A 32 3.75 24.64 15.82
CA GLU A 32 4.57 23.65 15.11
C GLU A 32 5.31 22.73 16.09
N ASP A 33 6.08 23.29 17.03
CA ASP A 33 6.81 22.55 18.06
C ASP A 33 5.88 21.64 18.88
N ARG A 34 4.68 22.12 19.21
CA ARG A 34 3.67 21.35 19.96
C ARG A 34 3.12 20.20 19.14
N VAL A 35 2.86 20.40 17.84
CA VAL A 35 2.36 19.33 16.95
C VAL A 35 3.45 18.28 16.73
N GLU A 36 4.69 18.72 16.48
CA GLU A 36 5.83 17.81 16.34
C GLU A 36 6.04 17.00 17.62
N SER A 37 6.13 17.65 18.79
CA SER A 37 6.31 16.97 20.07
C SER A 37 5.16 16.00 20.40
N PHE A 38 3.91 16.38 20.12
CA PHE A 38 2.76 15.50 20.33
C PHE A 38 2.78 14.30 19.39
N GLY A 39 3.10 14.52 18.11
CA GLY A 39 3.21 13.44 17.13
C GLY A 39 4.37 12.49 17.43
N ASP A 40 5.53 13.00 17.85
CA ASP A 40 6.66 12.20 18.30
C ASP A 40 6.26 11.32 19.50
N SER A 41 5.64 11.92 20.53
CA SER A 41 5.16 11.17 21.69
C SER A 41 4.15 10.06 21.32
N LEU A 42 3.24 10.34 20.38
CA LEU A 42 2.27 9.36 19.89
C LEU A 42 2.96 8.23 19.09
N SER A 43 3.93 8.57 18.24
CA SER A 43 4.76 7.62 17.48
C SER A 43 5.56 6.70 18.39
N ASP A 44 6.11 7.24 19.48
CA ASP A 44 6.79 6.48 20.52
C ASP A 44 5.81 5.58 21.29
N GLY A 45 4.60 6.06 21.54
CA GLY A 45 3.50 5.26 22.10
C GLY A 45 3.20 4.02 21.25
N TYR A 46 3.03 4.18 19.93
CA TYR A 46 2.80 3.05 19.02
C TYR A 46 3.97 2.08 19.02
N THR A 47 5.19 2.62 19.01
CA THR A 47 6.43 1.82 19.02
C THR A 47 6.53 1.01 20.30
N SER A 48 6.29 1.63 21.46
CA SER A 48 6.32 0.95 22.76
C SER A 48 5.22 -0.11 22.90
N LYS A 49 4.00 0.18 22.42
CA LYS A 49 2.91 -0.80 22.39
C LYS A 49 3.27 -2.00 21.50
N ALA A 50 3.81 -1.75 20.32
CA ALA A 50 4.24 -2.81 19.42
C ALA A 50 5.37 -3.65 20.02
N GLU A 51 6.39 -3.05 20.63
CA GLU A 51 7.47 -3.77 21.29
C GLU A 51 6.99 -4.67 22.42
N LYS A 52 6.05 -4.20 23.26
CA LYS A 52 5.44 -5.02 24.32
C LYS A 52 4.67 -6.21 23.75
N ILE A 53 3.99 -6.02 22.61
CA ILE A 53 3.30 -7.13 21.93
C ILE A 53 4.34 -8.13 21.44
N LEU A 54 5.35 -7.68 20.68
CA LEU A 54 6.41 -8.55 20.15
C LEU A 54 7.11 -9.34 21.26
N GLU A 55 7.46 -8.68 22.37
CA GLU A 55 8.07 -9.31 23.54
C GLU A 55 7.17 -10.38 24.17
N SER A 56 5.86 -10.15 24.24
CA SER A 56 4.91 -11.14 24.76
C SER A 56 4.75 -12.39 23.87
N TYR A 57 5.17 -12.29 22.60
CA TYR A 57 5.29 -13.41 21.67
C TYR A 57 6.73 -13.91 21.51
N HIS A 58 7.67 -13.45 22.34
CA HIS A 58 9.09 -13.79 22.27
C HIS A 58 9.76 -13.46 20.92
N ILE A 59 9.29 -12.41 20.25
CA ILE A 59 9.89 -11.86 19.03
C ILE A 59 10.84 -10.73 19.43
N ASP A 60 11.98 -10.60 18.74
CA ASP A 60 12.89 -9.47 18.92
C ASP A 60 12.20 -8.14 18.55
N LYS A 61 12.73 -7.03 19.08
CA LYS A 61 12.25 -5.67 18.88
C LYS A 61 12.37 -5.21 17.43
N ASP A 62 13.07 -5.91 16.55
CA ASP A 62 13.04 -5.62 15.12
C ASP A 62 11.74 -6.11 14.46
N GLY A 63 10.97 -6.99 15.11
CA GLY A 63 9.72 -7.56 14.61
C GLY A 63 9.90 -8.66 13.57
N ILE A 64 11.13 -9.15 13.37
CA ILE A 64 11.44 -10.24 12.44
C ILE A 64 11.19 -11.56 13.15
N ILE A 65 10.40 -12.43 12.51
CA ILE A 65 10.12 -13.78 13.02
C ILE A 65 11.07 -14.75 12.28
N ALA A 66 11.96 -15.40 13.03
CA ALA A 66 12.89 -16.37 12.49
C ALA A 66 12.16 -17.65 12.01
N GLU A 67 12.70 -18.37 11.03
CA GLU A 67 12.06 -19.59 10.50
C GLU A 67 11.95 -20.72 11.53
N ASP A 68 12.86 -20.76 12.51
CA ASP A 68 12.92 -21.72 13.61
C ASP A 68 12.10 -21.29 14.84
N SER A 69 11.44 -20.14 14.77
CA SER A 69 10.57 -19.65 15.85
C SER A 69 9.48 -20.68 16.14
N HIS A 70 9.30 -21.03 17.42
CA HIS A 70 8.23 -21.92 17.88
C HIS A 70 6.85 -21.22 17.91
N PHE A 71 6.44 -20.62 16.79
CA PHE A 71 5.08 -20.09 16.65
C PHE A 71 4.07 -21.24 16.53
N PRO A 72 2.82 -21.04 17.02
CA PRO A 72 1.75 -21.98 16.78
C PRO A 72 1.61 -22.28 15.28
N LEU A 73 1.38 -23.55 14.93
CA LEU A 73 1.19 -23.98 13.54
C LEU A 73 0.17 -23.12 12.77
N PRO A 74 -0.97 -22.68 13.33
CA PRO A 74 -1.92 -21.82 12.62
C PRO A 74 -1.35 -20.44 12.17
N VAL A 75 -0.28 -19.96 12.81
CA VAL A 75 0.38 -18.70 12.44
C VAL A 75 1.36 -18.90 11.28
N VAL A 76 2.13 -19.99 11.33
CA VAL A 76 3.15 -20.32 10.33
C VAL A 76 2.52 -20.93 9.07
N LYS A 77 1.57 -21.83 9.26
CA LYS A 77 0.82 -22.57 8.24
C LYS A 77 -0.67 -22.49 8.56
N PRO A 78 -1.34 -21.37 8.25
CA PRO A 78 -2.78 -21.25 8.46
C PRO A 78 -3.51 -22.33 7.66
N GLU A 79 -4.52 -22.96 8.27
CA GLU A 79 -5.44 -23.83 7.54
C GLU A 79 -6.37 -22.95 6.69
N LEU A 80 -5.98 -22.73 5.44
CA LEU A 80 -6.76 -21.93 4.50
C LEU A 80 -7.87 -22.80 3.92
N THR A 81 -9.13 -22.46 4.18
CA THR A 81 -10.27 -23.08 3.50
C THR A 81 -10.20 -22.77 2.00
N THR A 82 -10.48 -23.78 1.17
CA THR A 82 -10.60 -23.59 -0.28
C THR A 82 -11.72 -22.60 -0.57
N GLY A 83 -11.44 -21.54 -1.34
CA GLY A 83 -12.39 -20.45 -1.50
C GLY A 83 -13.59 -20.82 -2.37
N PHE A 84 -13.35 -21.46 -3.51
CA PHE A 84 -14.43 -21.69 -4.48
C PHE A 84 -14.47 -23.13 -4.99
N GLU A 85 -15.67 -23.63 -5.21
CA GLU A 85 -15.88 -24.91 -5.88
C GLU A 85 -15.42 -24.83 -7.34
N GLU A 86 -14.77 -25.89 -7.82
CA GLU A 86 -14.31 -26.00 -9.20
C GLU A 86 -15.44 -25.78 -10.22
N LYS A 87 -16.64 -26.30 -9.93
CA LYS A 87 -17.82 -26.12 -10.77
C LYS A 87 -18.20 -24.65 -10.95
N GLN A 88 -18.12 -23.86 -9.87
CA GLN A 88 -18.39 -22.43 -9.90
C GLN A 88 -17.36 -21.70 -10.78
N ILE A 89 -16.07 -21.95 -10.56
CA ILE A 89 -14.99 -21.34 -11.34
C ILE A 89 -15.10 -21.69 -12.82
N ARG A 90 -15.33 -22.96 -13.17
CA ARG A 90 -15.49 -23.39 -14.56
C ARG A 90 -16.69 -22.74 -15.24
N ARG A 91 -17.79 -22.55 -14.53
CA ARG A 91 -18.96 -21.84 -15.06
C ARG A 91 -18.62 -20.38 -15.38
N LEU A 92 -18.00 -19.66 -14.45
CA LEU A 92 -17.59 -18.27 -14.65
C LEU A 92 -16.61 -18.12 -15.82
N ILE A 93 -15.62 -19.01 -15.91
CA ILE A 93 -14.68 -19.04 -17.05
C ILE A 93 -15.44 -19.24 -18.37
N THR A 94 -16.41 -20.15 -18.40
CA THR A 94 -17.21 -20.42 -19.61
C THR A 94 -18.00 -19.18 -20.05
N GLU A 95 -18.67 -18.53 -19.10
CA GLU A 95 -19.44 -17.31 -19.34
C GLU A 95 -18.53 -16.15 -19.79
N TYR A 96 -17.41 -15.93 -19.08
CA TYR A 96 -16.43 -14.90 -19.40
C TYR A 96 -15.82 -15.10 -20.80
N ASN A 97 -15.53 -16.33 -21.19
CA ASN A 97 -14.87 -16.65 -22.46
C ASN A 97 -15.77 -16.56 -23.70
N ARG A 98 -17.09 -16.43 -23.53
CA ARG A 98 -18.05 -16.38 -24.63
C ARG A 98 -17.75 -15.19 -25.55
N GLY A 99 -17.56 -15.45 -26.85
CA GLY A 99 -17.29 -14.43 -27.86
C GLY A 99 -15.92 -13.74 -27.77
N ARG A 100 -15.02 -14.16 -26.86
CA ARG A 100 -13.68 -13.56 -26.72
C ARG A 100 -12.64 -14.24 -27.61
N ASP A 101 -11.62 -13.47 -28.00
CA ASP A 101 -10.44 -13.99 -28.70
C ASP A 101 -9.60 -14.93 -27.81
N ARG A 102 -8.95 -15.92 -28.44
CA ARG A 102 -8.15 -16.97 -27.78
C ARG A 102 -7.09 -16.41 -26.81
N MET A 103 -6.44 -15.30 -27.14
CA MET A 103 -5.39 -14.72 -26.29
C MET A 103 -5.95 -14.07 -25.02
N THR A 104 -7.22 -13.66 -25.06
CA THR A 104 -7.94 -12.96 -23.98
C THR A 104 -8.93 -13.85 -23.23
N LYS A 105 -8.89 -15.17 -23.48
CA LYS A 105 -9.69 -16.14 -22.73
C LYS A 105 -8.98 -16.53 -21.44
N LEU A 106 -9.77 -16.62 -20.38
CA LEU A 106 -9.40 -17.32 -19.15
C LEU A 106 -9.08 -18.78 -19.47
N LYS A 107 -8.04 -19.29 -18.81
CA LYS A 107 -7.67 -20.69 -18.82
C LYS A 107 -7.81 -21.20 -17.40
N TYR A 108 -8.52 -22.31 -17.21
CA TYR A 108 -8.63 -22.92 -15.89
C TYR A 108 -7.26 -23.43 -15.41
N GLU A 109 -6.95 -23.14 -14.15
CA GLU A 109 -5.75 -23.59 -13.45
C GLU A 109 -6.13 -23.93 -12.00
N ASN A 110 -5.53 -24.98 -11.41
CA ASN A 110 -5.88 -25.43 -10.06
C ASN A 110 -5.64 -24.37 -8.98
N SER A 111 -4.65 -23.49 -9.19
CA SER A 111 -4.36 -22.34 -8.33
C SER A 111 -5.55 -21.36 -8.20
N MET A 112 -6.53 -21.42 -9.11
CA MET A 112 -7.75 -20.62 -9.00
C MET A 112 -8.67 -21.07 -7.86
N LEU A 113 -8.60 -22.34 -7.45
CA LEU A 113 -9.32 -22.86 -6.27
C LEU A 113 -8.72 -22.34 -4.97
N GLU A 114 -7.45 -21.98 -5.02
CA GLU A 114 -6.72 -21.33 -3.93
C GLU A 114 -6.94 -19.82 -3.94
N MET A 115 -7.86 -19.23 -4.72
CA MET A 115 -8.24 -17.83 -4.50
C MET A 115 -9.04 -17.72 -3.19
N GLU A 116 -8.91 -16.58 -2.51
CA GLU A 116 -9.75 -16.33 -1.36
C GLU A 116 -11.21 -16.13 -1.79
N ASP A 117 -12.15 -16.65 -1.00
CA ASP A 117 -13.58 -16.48 -1.26
C ASP A 117 -14.15 -15.13 -0.81
N GLY A 118 -13.35 -14.37 -0.06
CA GLY A 118 -13.75 -13.11 0.55
C GLY A 118 -14.74 -13.25 1.72
N ILE A 119 -15.12 -14.48 2.09
CA ILE A 119 -16.03 -14.81 3.21
C ILE A 119 -15.26 -15.48 4.34
N GLY A 120 -14.26 -16.31 4.01
CA GLY A 120 -13.27 -16.80 4.95
C GLY A 120 -12.44 -15.67 5.54
N ARG A 121 -11.80 -15.93 6.69
CA ARG A 121 -10.95 -14.96 7.39
C ARG A 121 -9.79 -14.52 6.49
N CYS A 122 -9.95 -13.36 5.87
CA CYS A 122 -8.94 -12.72 5.03
C CYS A 122 -8.52 -11.41 5.68
N CYS A 123 -7.22 -11.16 5.69
CA CYS A 123 -6.64 -9.89 6.06
C CYS A 123 -6.02 -9.26 4.82
N TYR A 124 -6.75 -8.31 4.24
CA TYR A 124 -6.28 -7.52 3.10
C TYR A 124 -5.39 -6.39 3.59
N ILE A 125 -4.14 -6.38 3.14
CA ILE A 125 -3.12 -5.42 3.55
C ILE A 125 -2.69 -4.66 2.30
N SER A 126 -2.74 -3.33 2.33
CA SER A 126 -2.31 -2.49 1.21
C SER A 126 -1.22 -1.55 1.68
N ILE A 127 -0.10 -1.55 0.97
CA ILE A 127 1.13 -0.86 1.37
C ILE A 127 1.57 0.05 0.24
N ASP A 128 1.89 1.28 0.60
CA ASP A 128 2.48 2.27 -0.31
C ASP A 128 3.35 3.24 0.49
N ASP A 129 4.28 3.87 -0.22
CA ASP A 129 5.21 4.83 0.36
C ASP A 129 4.99 6.20 -0.28
N ILE A 130 4.64 7.18 0.54
CA ILE A 130 4.28 8.52 0.08
C ILE A 130 5.38 9.53 0.41
N GLY A 131 6.07 9.97 -0.64
CA GLY A 131 7.08 11.04 -0.56
C GLY A 131 6.47 12.45 -0.53
N VAL A 132 6.85 13.26 0.45
CA VAL A 132 6.60 14.72 0.49
C VAL A 132 7.92 15.48 0.34
N ARG A 133 7.89 16.68 -0.24
CA ARG A 133 9.12 17.43 -0.52
C ARG A 133 9.89 17.71 0.77
N PHE A 134 11.17 17.35 0.81
CA PHE A 134 12.02 17.58 1.98
C PHE A 134 12.36 19.07 2.14
N GLN A 135 12.25 19.59 3.37
CA GLN A 135 12.69 20.92 3.73
C GLN A 135 14.19 20.94 3.99
N LYS A 136 14.94 21.69 3.19
CA LYS A 136 16.37 21.85 3.40
C LYS A 136 16.64 22.65 4.68
N PRO A 137 17.61 22.23 5.52
CA PRO A 137 17.94 22.93 6.76
C PRO A 137 18.50 24.35 6.50
N GLU A 138 19.19 24.58 5.39
CA GLU A 138 19.69 25.92 5.00
C GLU A 138 19.47 26.22 3.51
N ARG A 139 19.31 27.52 3.20
CA ARG A 139 19.02 28.02 1.84
C ARG A 139 20.21 28.03 0.88
N LYS A 140 21.46 27.86 1.37
CA LYS A 140 22.68 28.28 0.64
C LYS A 140 23.84 27.29 0.52
N GLN A 141 23.77 26.03 1.00
CA GLN A 141 24.87 25.08 0.75
C GLN A 141 24.57 24.14 -0.41
N LYS A 142 25.54 24.04 -1.34
CA LYS A 142 25.64 22.93 -2.31
C LYS A 142 26.08 21.68 -1.53
N SER A 143 25.16 21.01 -0.85
CA SER A 143 25.45 19.74 -0.17
C SER A 143 25.16 18.54 -1.09
N LYS A 144 25.98 17.50 -0.90
CA LYS A 144 25.96 16.20 -1.61
C LYS A 144 24.55 15.62 -1.61
N LYS A 145 24.02 15.28 -2.81
CA LYS A 145 22.72 14.59 -3.05
C LYS A 145 21.76 14.68 -1.85
N ASP A 146 21.26 15.87 -1.56
CA ASP A 146 20.31 16.08 -0.46
C ASP A 146 19.09 15.17 -0.64
N LYS A 147 18.58 14.59 0.46
CA LYS A 147 17.32 13.83 0.52
C LYS A 147 16.23 14.69 -0.13
N ALA A 148 15.64 14.22 -1.24
CA ALA A 148 14.68 15.01 -2.01
C ALA A 148 13.26 14.96 -1.40
N PHE A 149 12.96 13.87 -0.69
CA PHE A 149 11.65 13.59 -0.12
C PHE A 149 11.74 13.02 1.29
N VAL A 150 10.77 13.34 2.14
CA VAL A 150 10.44 12.56 3.34
C VAL A 150 9.43 11.50 2.92
N GLU A 151 9.75 10.25 3.16
CA GLU A 151 8.96 9.09 2.78
C GLU A 151 8.22 8.56 4.02
N ASN A 152 6.89 8.62 3.96
CA ASN A 152 6.04 7.99 4.97
C ASN A 152 5.44 6.72 4.37
N THR A 153 5.71 5.60 5.00
CA THR A 153 5.06 4.34 4.63
C THR A 153 3.69 4.32 5.31
N VAL A 154 2.65 4.03 4.53
CA VAL A 154 1.28 3.88 5.01
C VAL A 154 0.81 2.48 4.71
N ILE A 155 0.18 1.86 5.70
CA ILE A 155 -0.36 0.51 5.60
C ILE A 155 -1.84 0.56 5.97
N HIS A 156 -2.69 0.20 5.02
CA HIS A 156 -4.12 0.01 5.25
C HIS A 156 -4.40 -1.48 5.44
N ILE A 157 -5.09 -1.81 6.53
CA ILE A 157 -5.43 -3.18 6.91
C ILE A 157 -6.95 -3.28 6.91
N GLN A 158 -7.49 -4.34 6.31
CA GLN A 158 -8.92 -4.60 6.26
C GLN A 158 -9.23 -6.07 6.48
N SER A 159 -10.16 -6.36 7.40
CA SER A 159 -10.65 -7.71 7.66
C SER A 159 -12.06 -7.65 8.25
N GLU A 160 -12.94 -8.56 7.83
CA GLU A 160 -14.32 -8.69 8.35
C GLU A 160 -15.10 -7.37 8.41
N GLY A 161 -14.99 -6.53 7.37
CA GLY A 161 -15.64 -5.22 7.29
C GLY A 161 -15.01 -4.12 8.15
N LYS A 162 -14.07 -4.46 9.04
CA LYS A 162 -13.29 -3.52 9.84
C LYS A 162 -12.01 -3.11 9.12
N GLN A 163 -11.42 -2.00 9.55
CA GLN A 163 -10.18 -1.48 9.00
C GLN A 163 -9.28 -0.82 10.05
N TYR A 164 -8.02 -0.62 9.68
CA TYR A 164 -7.04 0.11 10.46
C TYR A 164 -5.97 0.73 9.57
N THR A 165 -5.44 1.89 9.94
CA THR A 165 -4.36 2.56 9.20
C THR A 165 -3.13 2.76 10.08
N LEU A 166 -1.99 2.21 9.62
CA LEU A 166 -0.67 2.46 10.20
C LEU A 166 0.11 3.45 9.33
N THR A 167 0.97 4.23 9.97
CA THR A 167 1.96 5.05 9.27
C THR A 167 3.24 5.18 10.08
N ALA A 168 4.37 5.21 9.39
CA ALA A 168 5.66 5.51 9.98
C ALA A 168 6.62 6.05 8.92
N VAL A 169 7.61 6.83 9.35
CA VAL A 169 8.77 7.14 8.50
C VAL A 169 9.67 5.91 8.44
N GLY A 170 9.86 5.40 7.22
CA GLY A 170 10.65 4.21 6.95
C GLY A 170 9.86 2.89 7.02
N MET A 171 10.14 2.01 6.05
CA MET A 171 9.44 0.73 5.91
C MET A 171 9.66 -0.19 7.11
N ASP A 172 10.87 -0.31 7.64
CA ASP A 172 11.16 -1.20 8.77
C ASP A 172 10.26 -0.89 9.98
N LYS A 173 10.13 0.39 10.33
CA LYS A 173 9.25 0.80 11.43
C LYS A 173 7.79 0.47 11.12
N ALA A 174 7.32 0.73 9.90
CA ALA A 174 5.95 0.44 9.50
C ALA A 174 5.64 -1.07 9.53
N PHE A 175 6.55 -1.91 9.06
CA PHE A 175 6.39 -3.37 9.04
C PHE A 175 6.47 -3.98 10.45
N LYS A 176 7.37 -3.48 11.31
CA LYS A 176 7.38 -3.84 12.74
C LYS A 176 6.03 -3.56 13.41
N LEU A 177 5.46 -2.37 13.17
CA LEU A 177 4.11 -2.05 13.66
C LEU A 177 3.06 -3.00 13.06
N LEU A 178 3.15 -3.31 11.76
CA LEU A 178 2.22 -4.24 11.13
C LEU A 178 2.26 -5.64 11.78
N VAL A 179 3.44 -6.20 12.01
CA VAL A 179 3.58 -7.52 12.66
C VAL A 179 2.91 -7.53 14.03
N ALA A 180 3.24 -6.55 14.88
CA ALA A 180 2.64 -6.41 16.20
C ALA A 180 1.11 -6.24 16.12
N PHE A 181 0.62 -5.45 15.17
CA PHE A 181 -0.82 -5.22 15.00
C PHE A 181 -1.56 -6.50 14.63
N LEU A 182 -1.01 -7.28 13.69
CA LEU A 182 -1.62 -8.54 13.24
C LEU A 182 -1.65 -9.57 14.38
N LEU A 183 -0.60 -9.62 15.23
CA LEU A 183 -0.56 -10.50 16.40
C LEU A 183 -1.59 -10.09 17.47
N GLU A 184 -1.63 -8.81 17.84
CA GLU A 184 -2.58 -8.29 18.85
C GLU A 184 -4.04 -8.56 18.47
N ASN A 185 -4.34 -8.50 17.16
CA ASN A 185 -5.68 -8.71 16.62
C ASN A 185 -5.95 -10.16 16.17
N ARG A 186 -5.01 -11.08 16.41
CA ARG A 186 -5.10 -12.49 15.97
C ARG A 186 -5.39 -12.64 14.47
N LEU A 187 -4.92 -11.69 13.66
CA LEU A 187 -4.96 -11.73 12.20
C LEU A 187 -3.78 -12.52 11.63
N MET A 188 -2.80 -12.86 12.46
CA MET A 188 -1.80 -13.85 12.11
C MET A 188 -2.38 -15.28 12.16
N GLU A 189 -3.28 -15.53 13.11
CA GLU A 189 -3.96 -16.80 13.31
C GLU A 189 -5.19 -16.89 12.38
N ASP A 190 -5.41 -18.05 11.77
CA ASP A 190 -6.62 -18.39 11.02
C ASP A 190 -7.01 -17.43 9.90
N SER A 191 -6.10 -16.55 9.47
CA SER A 191 -6.38 -15.54 8.45
C SER A 191 -5.40 -15.63 7.30
N ARG A 192 -5.93 -15.48 6.09
CA ARG A 192 -5.12 -15.35 4.89
C ARG A 192 -4.59 -13.93 4.74
N LEU A 193 -3.27 -13.77 4.76
CA LEU A 193 -2.65 -12.47 4.48
C LEU A 193 -2.57 -12.24 2.97
N ILE A 194 -3.20 -11.17 2.50
CA ILE A 194 -3.26 -10.81 1.10
C ILE A 194 -2.76 -9.37 0.96
N PHE A 195 -1.53 -9.24 0.45
CA PHE A 195 -0.87 -7.98 0.22
C PHE A 195 -1.19 -7.41 -1.15
N PHE A 196 -1.50 -6.12 -1.20
CA PHE A 196 -1.58 -5.33 -2.42
C PHE A 196 -0.51 -4.24 -2.40
N SER A 197 0.28 -4.14 -3.47
CA SER A 197 1.24 -3.05 -3.64
C SER A 197 1.38 -2.67 -5.11
N ASP A 198 1.98 -1.50 -5.36
CA ASP A 198 2.37 -1.04 -6.69
C ASP A 198 3.49 -1.90 -7.33
N GLY A 199 4.04 -2.85 -6.55
CA GLY A 199 5.14 -3.70 -6.96
C GLY A 199 6.51 -3.04 -6.82
N ALA A 200 6.69 -2.01 -6.00
CA ALA A 200 8.02 -1.54 -5.65
C ALA A 200 8.87 -2.68 -5.04
N THR A 201 10.12 -2.80 -5.48
CA THR A 201 11.04 -3.85 -5.01
C THR A 201 11.25 -3.77 -3.51
N CYS A 202 11.43 -2.57 -2.96
CA CYS A 202 11.59 -2.35 -1.52
C CYS A 202 10.39 -2.84 -0.70
N ILE A 203 9.15 -2.64 -1.16
CA ILE A 203 7.96 -3.15 -0.47
C ILE A 203 7.94 -4.67 -0.49
N ARG A 204 8.20 -5.28 -1.64
CA ARG A 204 8.23 -6.74 -1.77
C ARG A 204 9.31 -7.36 -0.87
N ASP A 205 10.51 -6.80 -0.88
CA ASP A 205 11.62 -7.32 -0.10
C ASP A 205 11.35 -7.18 1.41
N ASN A 206 10.62 -6.13 1.84
CA ASN A 206 10.14 -6.03 3.22
C ASN A 206 9.01 -7.04 3.54
N ILE A 207 8.06 -7.27 2.63
CA ILE A 207 7.05 -8.33 2.84
C ILE A 207 7.76 -9.68 3.04
N GLU A 208 8.74 -10.00 2.20
CA GLU A 208 9.50 -11.24 2.34
C GLU A 208 10.28 -11.29 3.67
N LYS A 209 10.98 -10.20 4.03
CA LYS A 209 11.73 -10.10 5.29
C LYS A 209 10.86 -10.37 6.52
N TYR A 210 9.65 -9.81 6.58
CA TYR A 210 8.80 -9.88 7.77
C TYR A 210 7.78 -11.02 7.74
N PHE A 211 7.45 -11.58 6.57
CA PHE A 211 6.38 -12.58 6.41
C PHE A 211 6.80 -13.83 5.64
N GLY A 212 8.04 -13.93 5.16
CA GLY A 212 8.57 -15.10 4.42
C GLY A 212 8.52 -16.41 5.21
N PHE A 213 8.48 -16.33 6.55
CA PHE A 213 8.33 -17.49 7.43
C PHE A 213 6.96 -18.20 7.30
N ARG A 214 5.97 -17.58 6.65
CA ARG A 214 4.61 -18.11 6.51
C ARG A 214 4.05 -17.94 5.11
N GLN A 215 2.96 -18.65 4.82
CA GLN A 215 2.22 -18.44 3.58
C GLN A 215 1.53 -17.06 3.58
N TYR A 216 1.71 -16.32 2.49
CA TYR A 216 1.00 -15.09 2.16
C TYR A 216 0.72 -15.02 0.65
N THR A 217 -0.18 -14.14 0.23
CA THR A 217 -0.43 -13.86 -1.20
C THR A 217 -0.07 -12.40 -1.49
N LEU A 218 0.80 -12.15 -2.46
CA LEU A 218 1.10 -10.80 -2.95
C LEU A 218 0.43 -10.62 -4.32
N ILE A 219 -0.35 -9.55 -4.46
CA ILE A 219 -1.06 -9.21 -5.70
C ILE A 219 -0.63 -7.79 -6.14
N PRO A 220 -0.02 -7.65 -7.32
CA PRO A 220 0.28 -6.34 -7.88
C PRO A 220 -1.01 -5.56 -8.14
N ASP A 221 -0.98 -4.26 -7.86
CA ASP A 221 -2.08 -3.36 -8.17
C ASP A 221 -2.35 -3.30 -9.68
N TRP A 222 -3.60 -3.56 -10.07
CA TRP A 222 -4.00 -3.56 -11.48
C TRP A 222 -3.79 -2.19 -12.17
N LEU A 223 -4.16 -1.09 -11.51
CA LEU A 223 -4.10 0.25 -12.10
C LEU A 223 -2.64 0.68 -12.34
N HIS A 224 -1.74 0.38 -11.40
CA HIS A 224 -0.32 0.61 -11.52
C HIS A 224 0.30 -0.26 -12.61
N LEU A 225 -0.07 -1.55 -12.67
CA LEU A 225 0.37 -2.45 -13.73
C LEU A 225 -0.04 -1.91 -15.11
N GLU A 226 -1.32 -1.58 -15.28
CA GLU A 226 -1.85 -1.05 -16.54
C GLU A 226 -1.21 0.29 -16.91
N LYS A 227 -1.08 1.21 -15.96
CA LYS A 227 -0.40 2.50 -16.15
C LYS A 227 1.04 2.29 -16.61
N LYS A 228 1.78 1.38 -15.97
CA LYS A 228 3.18 1.14 -16.30
C LYS A 228 3.33 0.54 -17.70
N CYS A 229 2.48 -0.42 -18.06
CA CYS A 229 2.41 -0.94 -19.43
C CYS A 229 2.11 0.17 -20.44
N ASN A 230 1.17 1.06 -20.14
CA ASN A 230 0.81 2.18 -21.00
C ASN A 230 1.96 3.20 -21.18
N GLU A 231 2.74 3.47 -20.13
CA GLU A 231 3.96 4.29 -20.20
C GLU A 231 4.97 3.69 -21.17
N PHE A 232 5.32 2.41 -21.00
CA PHE A 232 6.25 1.72 -21.90
C PHE A 232 5.75 1.69 -23.34
N LEU A 233 4.48 1.32 -23.55
CA LEU A 233 3.88 1.33 -24.89
C LEU A 233 3.93 2.74 -25.49
N SER A 234 3.61 3.78 -24.73
CA SER A 234 3.65 5.17 -25.22
C SER A 234 5.02 5.58 -25.73
N MET A 235 6.09 4.96 -25.23
CA MET A 235 7.48 5.12 -25.67
C MET A 235 7.88 4.13 -26.78
N GLY A 236 7.37 2.90 -26.74
CA GLY A 236 7.75 1.78 -27.60
C GLY A 236 7.04 1.72 -28.96
N ILE A 237 5.77 2.14 -29.05
CA ILE A 237 4.96 1.96 -30.27
C ILE A 237 4.77 3.26 -31.07
N LYS A 238 4.53 3.13 -32.38
CA LYS A 238 4.13 4.18 -33.33
C LYS A 238 2.90 3.76 -34.13
N GLY A 239 2.37 4.67 -34.93
CA GLY A 239 1.10 4.52 -35.66
C GLY A 239 0.11 5.61 -35.31
N THR A 240 -1.08 5.50 -35.92
CA THR A 240 -2.23 6.36 -35.65
C THR A 240 -2.70 6.26 -34.20
N LYS A 241 -3.52 7.22 -33.76
CA LYS A 241 -4.08 7.23 -32.40
C LYS A 241 -4.88 5.95 -32.13
N ASP A 242 -5.67 5.50 -33.10
CA ASP A 242 -6.53 4.33 -32.96
C ASP A 242 -5.73 3.04 -32.92
N GLU A 243 -4.72 2.87 -33.79
CA GLU A 243 -3.84 1.69 -33.75
C GLU A 243 -3.15 1.56 -32.38
N LYS A 244 -2.62 2.67 -31.84
CA LYS A 244 -1.98 2.69 -30.52
C LYS A 244 -2.96 2.32 -29.42
N LEU A 245 -4.19 2.83 -29.47
CA LEU A 245 -5.24 2.51 -28.50
C LEU A 245 -5.62 1.03 -28.56
N GLN A 246 -5.74 0.45 -29.76
CA GLN A 246 -6.05 -0.97 -29.92
C GLN A 246 -4.94 -1.85 -29.36
N ILE A 247 -3.66 -1.50 -29.58
CA ILE A 247 -2.53 -2.23 -29.01
C ILE A 247 -2.58 -2.21 -27.48
N LYS A 248 -2.80 -1.03 -26.89
CA LYS A 248 -2.93 -0.86 -25.43
C LYS A 248 -4.08 -1.69 -24.86
N LYS A 249 -5.28 -1.56 -25.44
CA LYS A 249 -6.47 -2.31 -25.01
C LYS A 249 -6.29 -3.82 -25.12
N LYS A 250 -5.66 -4.29 -26.20
CA LYS A 250 -5.42 -5.72 -26.40
C LYS A 250 -4.43 -6.27 -25.37
N LEU A 251 -3.31 -5.58 -25.14
CA LEU A 251 -2.34 -5.97 -24.11
C LEU A 251 -3.00 -6.00 -22.73
N ALA A 252 -3.73 -4.95 -22.35
CA ALA A 252 -4.45 -4.89 -21.09
C ALA A 252 -5.45 -6.04 -20.96
N SER A 253 -6.24 -6.33 -22.01
CA SER A 253 -7.19 -7.45 -22.01
C SER A 253 -6.53 -8.82 -21.82
N ILE A 254 -5.30 -9.01 -22.31
CA ILE A 254 -4.54 -10.24 -22.10
C ILE A 254 -4.06 -10.30 -20.64
N LEU A 255 -3.40 -9.24 -20.15
CA LEU A 255 -2.88 -9.17 -18.79
C LEU A 255 -3.98 -9.27 -17.72
N TRP A 256 -5.17 -8.75 -18.02
CA TRP A 256 -6.35 -8.87 -17.17
C TRP A 256 -6.72 -10.33 -16.86
N THR A 257 -6.39 -11.27 -17.75
CA THR A 257 -6.61 -12.70 -17.53
C THR A 257 -5.49 -13.39 -16.73
N GLY A 258 -4.42 -12.68 -16.37
CA GLY A 258 -3.22 -13.24 -15.73
C GLY A 258 -2.24 -13.94 -16.68
N ARG A 259 -2.51 -13.95 -17.99
CA ARG A 259 -1.75 -14.74 -18.97
C ARG A 259 -0.54 -13.98 -19.51
N TYR A 260 0.47 -13.81 -18.65
CA TYR A 260 1.68 -13.04 -19.00
C TYR A 260 2.38 -13.55 -20.25
N GLN A 261 2.47 -14.87 -20.47
CA GLN A 261 3.13 -15.42 -21.66
C GLN A 261 2.41 -15.02 -22.95
N ASN A 262 1.08 -14.95 -22.95
CA ASN A 262 0.32 -14.44 -24.09
C ASN A 262 0.60 -12.94 -24.32
N ALA A 263 0.82 -12.18 -23.25
CA ALA A 263 1.16 -10.76 -23.35
C ALA A 263 2.55 -10.57 -23.99
N ILE A 264 3.54 -11.39 -23.61
CA ILE A 264 4.87 -11.41 -24.23
C ILE A 264 4.76 -11.78 -25.72
N ASN A 265 4.08 -12.88 -26.03
CA ASN A 265 3.88 -13.32 -27.42
C ASN A 265 3.15 -12.26 -28.27
N TYR A 266 2.20 -11.53 -27.67
CA TYR A 266 1.51 -10.43 -28.33
C TYR A 266 2.47 -9.27 -28.66
N LEU A 267 3.34 -8.89 -27.73
CA LEU A 267 4.36 -7.87 -27.96
C LEU A 267 5.36 -8.29 -29.05
N ASP A 268 5.77 -9.55 -29.07
CA ASP A 268 6.66 -10.09 -30.11
C ASP A 268 5.99 -10.14 -31.49
N SER A 269 4.65 -10.24 -31.54
CA SER A 269 3.88 -10.25 -32.78
C SER A 269 3.66 -8.87 -33.41
N LEU A 270 4.07 -7.78 -32.74
CA LEU A 270 3.90 -6.42 -33.26
C LEU A 270 4.68 -6.24 -34.56
N LYS A 271 4.03 -5.64 -35.58
CA LYS A 271 4.69 -5.37 -36.86
C LYS A 271 5.83 -4.36 -36.68
N LYS A 272 6.90 -4.47 -37.46
CA LYS A 272 8.00 -3.48 -37.49
C LYS A 272 7.49 -2.05 -37.74
N SER A 273 6.42 -1.89 -38.52
CA SER A 273 5.76 -0.60 -38.75
C SER A 273 5.08 -0.01 -37.51
N GLN A 274 4.73 -0.84 -36.52
CA GLN A 274 4.09 -0.44 -35.27
C GLN A 274 5.11 -0.19 -34.14
N VAL A 275 6.36 -0.63 -34.30
CA VAL A 275 7.42 -0.45 -33.30
C VAL A 275 8.24 0.79 -33.61
N ARG A 276 8.31 1.70 -32.63
CA ARG A 276 9.18 2.89 -32.66
C ARG A 276 10.51 2.63 -31.97
N ASN A 277 10.46 1.97 -30.83
CA ASN A 277 11.62 1.73 -29.97
C ASN A 277 11.54 0.30 -29.43
N SER A 278 12.29 -0.61 -30.04
CA SER A 278 12.35 -2.02 -29.66
C SER A 278 12.86 -2.20 -28.23
N LYS A 279 13.86 -1.43 -27.79
CA LYS A 279 14.37 -1.46 -26.42
C LYS A 279 13.27 -1.23 -25.39
N LYS A 280 12.35 -0.29 -25.64
CA LYS A 280 11.21 -0.03 -24.74
C LYS A 280 10.18 -1.16 -24.72
N ILE A 281 10.05 -1.92 -25.80
CA ILE A 281 9.21 -3.14 -25.84
C ILE A 281 9.87 -4.26 -25.05
N GLU A 282 11.20 -4.44 -25.16
CA GLU A 282 11.93 -5.41 -24.33
C GLU A 282 11.86 -5.06 -22.84
N GLU A 283 12.06 -3.78 -22.46
CA GLU A 283 11.90 -3.34 -21.06
C GLU A 283 10.48 -3.60 -20.51
N LEU A 284 9.45 -3.52 -21.36
CA LEU A 284 8.08 -3.87 -21.00
C LEU A 284 7.92 -5.38 -20.79
N LYS A 285 8.51 -6.20 -21.66
CA LYS A 285 8.52 -7.66 -21.51
C LYS A 285 9.21 -8.06 -20.21
N ASP A 286 10.38 -7.50 -19.93
CA ASP A 286 11.12 -7.72 -18.67
C ASP A 286 10.31 -7.28 -17.45
N TYR A 287 9.61 -6.15 -17.54
CA TYR A 287 8.70 -5.72 -16.49
C TYR A 287 7.58 -6.74 -16.23
N ILE A 288 6.90 -7.22 -17.28
CA ILE A 288 5.84 -8.23 -17.18
C ILE A 288 6.39 -9.53 -16.59
N CYS A 289 7.54 -10.01 -17.06
CA CYS A 289 8.19 -11.23 -16.56
C CYS A 289 8.57 -11.12 -15.08
N ARG A 290 9.10 -9.97 -14.63
CA ARG A 290 9.39 -9.76 -13.20
C ARG A 290 8.15 -9.75 -12.31
N LYS A 291 6.98 -9.43 -12.87
CA LYS A 291 5.69 -9.40 -12.16
C LYS A 291 4.94 -10.72 -12.25
N SER A 292 5.30 -11.62 -13.16
CA SER A 292 4.57 -12.86 -13.39
C SER A 292 4.42 -13.76 -12.16
N PRO A 293 5.37 -13.88 -11.21
CA PRO A 293 5.20 -14.75 -10.04
C PRO A 293 4.04 -14.33 -9.14
N ASN A 294 3.67 -13.05 -9.16
CA ASN A 294 2.58 -12.50 -8.36
C ASN A 294 1.36 -12.13 -9.20
N LEU A 295 1.43 -12.31 -10.52
CA LEU A 295 0.34 -11.95 -11.42
C LEU A 295 -0.82 -12.94 -11.24
N THR A 296 -2.00 -12.40 -10.94
CA THR A 296 -3.22 -13.18 -10.76
C THR A 296 -4.18 -12.96 -11.93
N SER A 297 -5.26 -13.74 -11.98
CA SER A 297 -6.35 -13.51 -12.92
C SER A 297 -7.28 -12.41 -12.39
N TYR A 298 -6.98 -11.15 -12.71
CA TYR A 298 -7.81 -10.01 -12.33
C TYR A 298 -9.24 -10.10 -12.87
N ALA A 299 -9.41 -10.69 -14.06
CA ALA A 299 -10.70 -11.02 -14.64
C ALA A 299 -11.53 -11.90 -13.73
N LEU A 300 -10.98 -13.04 -13.31
CA LEU A 300 -11.70 -13.96 -12.43
C LEU A 300 -11.98 -13.32 -11.06
N ARG A 301 -10.99 -12.63 -10.49
CA ARG A 301 -11.17 -11.88 -9.23
C ARG A 301 -12.30 -10.86 -9.33
N HIS A 302 -12.39 -10.13 -10.43
CA HIS A 302 -13.46 -9.18 -10.68
C HIS A 302 -14.85 -9.85 -10.77
N GLU A 303 -14.97 -10.96 -11.50
CA GLU A 303 -16.23 -11.74 -11.56
C GLU A 303 -16.64 -12.26 -10.17
N LEU A 304 -15.66 -12.62 -9.34
CA LEU A 304 -15.84 -13.06 -7.95
C LEU A 304 -16.00 -11.90 -6.96
N LYS A 305 -15.98 -10.64 -7.42
CA LYS A 305 -16.03 -9.42 -6.60
C LYS A 305 -14.91 -9.31 -5.55
N LEU A 306 -13.78 -9.96 -5.82
CA LEU A 306 -12.57 -9.86 -5.01
C LEU A 306 -11.80 -8.59 -5.34
N ARG A 307 -10.97 -8.18 -4.38
CA ARG A 307 -10.15 -6.98 -4.51
C ARG A 307 -9.06 -7.15 -5.57
N ILE A 308 -8.83 -6.13 -6.39
CA ILE A 308 -7.86 -6.15 -7.50
C ILE A 308 -6.79 -5.05 -7.41
N SER A 309 -6.87 -4.18 -6.40
CA SER A 309 -6.08 -2.96 -6.35
C SER A 309 -5.74 -2.52 -4.92
N SER A 310 -4.64 -1.80 -4.78
CA SER A 310 -4.17 -1.16 -3.56
C SER A 310 -4.88 0.18 -3.27
N ASN A 311 -5.89 0.63 -4.05
CA ASN A 311 -6.58 1.94 -3.89
C ASN A 311 -6.96 2.34 -2.46
N ARG A 312 -7.21 1.39 -1.53
CA ARG A 312 -7.44 1.73 -0.12
C ARG A 312 -6.25 2.43 0.51
N VAL A 313 -5.01 2.03 0.20
CA VAL A 313 -3.80 2.72 0.66
C VAL A 313 -3.59 4.03 -0.07
N GLU A 314 -3.95 4.15 -1.36
CA GLU A 314 -3.94 5.46 -2.05
C GLU A 314 -4.88 6.45 -1.34
N LYS A 315 -6.08 5.99 -0.96
CA LYS A 315 -7.02 6.80 -0.20
C LYS A 315 -6.51 7.11 1.21
N ALA A 316 -5.88 6.15 1.88
CA ALA A 316 -5.24 6.37 3.17
C ALA A 316 -4.11 7.40 3.07
N ASN A 317 -3.28 7.32 2.02
CA ASN A 317 -2.23 8.27 1.69
C ASN A 317 -2.78 9.68 1.50
N ASP A 318 -3.87 9.82 0.77
CA ASP A 318 -4.55 11.10 0.62
C ASP A 318 -4.97 11.66 1.98
N LEU A 319 -5.62 10.83 2.80
CA LEU A 319 -6.17 11.24 4.09
C LEU A 319 -5.08 11.60 5.11
N VAL A 320 -4.05 10.76 5.23
CA VAL A 320 -3.00 10.83 6.26
C VAL A 320 -1.91 11.83 5.90
N VAL A 321 -1.55 11.93 4.61
CA VAL A 321 -0.37 12.70 4.17
C VAL A 321 -0.74 13.72 3.10
N ALA A 322 -1.28 13.30 1.95
CA ALA A 322 -1.29 14.14 0.74
C ALA A 322 -2.14 15.41 0.90
N MET A 323 -3.37 15.29 1.41
CA MET A 323 -4.31 16.42 1.56
C MET A 323 -3.69 17.60 2.30
N ARG A 324 -2.87 17.33 3.32
CA ARG A 324 -2.25 18.37 4.13
C ARG A 324 -0.85 18.76 3.66
N GLN A 325 -0.08 17.79 3.17
CA GLN A 325 1.37 17.95 2.99
C GLN A 325 1.81 18.16 1.54
N LYS A 326 1.08 17.62 0.55
CA LYS A 326 1.42 17.77 -0.89
C LYS A 326 0.77 18.98 -1.55
N HIS A 327 -0.39 19.41 -1.06
CA HIS A 327 -1.04 20.60 -1.60
C HIS A 327 -0.23 21.86 -1.25
N ASN A 328 -0.22 22.85 -2.15
CA ASN A 328 0.44 24.16 -1.99
C ASN A 328 1.98 24.20 -2.08
N GLY A 329 2.64 23.15 -2.58
CA GLY A 329 4.08 23.20 -2.89
C GLY A 329 5.00 23.33 -1.65
N MET A 330 4.49 22.97 -0.47
CA MET A 330 5.20 23.01 0.81
C MET A 330 6.36 21.99 0.84
N ALA A 331 7.34 22.28 1.68
CA ALA A 331 8.41 21.36 2.04
C ALA A 331 8.35 21.10 3.54
N TRP A 332 8.70 19.88 3.95
CA TRP A 332 8.50 19.41 5.31
C TRP A 332 9.80 18.86 5.91
N SER A 333 10.00 19.14 7.20
CA SER A 333 10.93 18.39 8.04
C SER A 333 10.45 16.93 8.16
N GLU A 334 11.36 16.02 8.45
CA GLU A 334 10.99 14.62 8.70
C GLU A 334 10.05 14.49 9.90
N LYS A 335 10.36 15.21 10.99
CA LYS A 335 9.54 15.28 12.20
C LYS A 335 8.14 15.83 11.93
N GLY A 336 8.03 16.98 11.28
CA GLY A 336 6.74 17.61 10.98
C GLY A 336 5.86 16.77 10.08
N SER A 337 6.44 16.11 9.07
CA SER A 337 5.71 15.19 8.19
C SER A 337 5.19 13.96 8.93
N SER A 338 6.08 13.30 9.69
CA SER A 338 5.78 12.12 10.51
C SER A 338 4.71 12.40 11.57
N ALA A 339 4.88 13.50 12.32
CA ALA A 339 3.98 13.91 13.39
C ALA A 339 2.55 14.12 12.88
N LEU A 340 2.40 14.87 11.78
CA LEU A 340 1.07 15.08 11.18
C LEU A 340 0.45 13.79 10.66
N ALA A 341 1.26 12.90 10.07
CA ALA A 341 0.79 11.61 9.57
C ALA A 341 0.26 10.74 10.72
N VAL A 342 1.05 10.53 11.78
CA VAL A 342 0.63 9.68 12.92
C VAL A 342 -0.55 10.25 13.68
N ILE A 343 -0.62 11.57 13.86
CA ILE A 343 -1.79 12.23 14.47
C ILE A 343 -3.04 11.96 13.62
N THR A 344 -2.95 12.15 12.30
CA THR A 344 -4.10 11.95 11.42
C THR A 344 -4.53 10.48 11.35
N ALA A 345 -3.58 9.55 11.31
CA ALA A 345 -3.86 8.12 11.37
C ALA A 345 -4.57 7.74 12.69
N SER A 346 -4.12 8.25 13.84
CA SER A 346 -4.77 7.99 15.13
C SER A 346 -6.19 8.58 15.21
N MET A 347 -6.45 9.71 14.55
CA MET A 347 -7.81 10.25 14.42
C MET A 347 -8.71 9.34 13.58
N ILE A 348 -8.20 8.82 12.45
CA ILE A 348 -8.92 7.88 11.58
C ILE A 348 -9.22 6.58 12.34
N ASN A 349 -8.28 6.11 13.16
CA ASN A 349 -8.45 4.91 13.97
C ASN A 349 -9.27 5.15 15.26
N GLY A 350 -9.71 6.39 15.54
CA GLY A 350 -10.49 6.70 16.74
C GLY A 350 -9.70 6.65 18.06
N GLU A 351 -8.37 6.74 18.03
CA GLU A 351 -7.50 6.54 19.19
C GLU A 351 -7.01 7.85 19.83
N ILE A 352 -7.23 8.98 19.16
CA ILE A 352 -6.69 10.27 19.58
C ILE A 352 -7.19 10.71 20.97
N GLU A 353 -8.46 10.46 21.29
CA GLU A 353 -9.06 10.87 22.57
C GLU A 353 -8.49 10.07 23.74
N GLU A 354 -8.36 8.74 23.56
CA GLU A 354 -7.79 7.88 24.58
C GLU A 354 -6.29 8.15 24.78
N TRP A 355 -5.57 8.50 23.71
CA TRP A 355 -4.19 8.96 23.84
C TRP A 355 -4.09 10.25 24.66
N ILE A 356 -4.89 11.27 24.33
CA ILE A 356 -4.85 12.57 25.02
C ILE A 356 -5.18 12.41 26.51
N THR A 357 -6.17 11.59 26.84
CA THR A 357 -6.69 11.47 28.22
C THR A 357 -5.94 10.46 29.08
N LYS A 358 -5.45 9.36 28.49
CA LYS A 358 -4.89 8.22 29.22
C LYS A 358 -3.50 7.79 28.75
N GLN A 359 -2.97 8.38 27.67
CA GLN A 359 -1.72 7.96 27.02
C GLN A 359 -1.76 6.48 26.65
N LYS A 360 -2.91 6.02 26.13
CA LYS A 360 -3.13 4.63 25.72
C LYS A 360 -3.51 4.56 24.25
N ILE A 361 -3.04 3.49 23.61
CA ILE A 361 -3.32 3.16 22.21
C ILE A 361 -4.07 1.83 22.22
N SER A 362 -5.26 1.82 21.62
CA SER A 362 -6.14 0.65 21.60
C SER A 362 -5.52 -0.48 20.79
N TYR A 363 -4.98 -0.14 19.62
CA TYR A 363 -4.36 -1.03 18.65
C TYR A 363 -5.30 -2.13 18.15
N ARG A 364 -6.58 -1.78 17.94
CA ARG A 364 -7.65 -2.72 17.54
C ARG A 364 -8.27 -2.34 16.20
N MET A 365 -8.76 -3.35 15.47
CA MET A 365 -9.57 -3.17 14.26
C MET A 365 -10.81 -2.29 14.53
N VAL A 366 -11.08 -1.32 13.65
CA VAL A 366 -12.16 -0.32 13.79
C VAL A 366 -13.25 -0.58 12.77
N GLY A 367 -14.52 -0.50 13.20
CA GLY A 367 -15.71 -0.74 12.37
C GLY A 367 -16.22 0.49 11.63
#